data_AF-M4ED06-F1
#
_entry.id   AF-M4ED06-F1
#
_cell.length_a   1.000
_cell.length_b   1.000
_cell.length_c   1.000
_cell.angle_alpha   90.00
_cell.angle_beta   90.00
_cell.angle_gamma   90.00
#
_symmetry.space_group_name_H-M   'P 1'
#
loop_
_entity.id
_entity.type
_entity.pdbx_description
1 polymer ?
#
loop_
_entity_poly.entity_id
_entity_poly.type
_entity_poly.pdbx_seq_one_letter_code
_entity_poly.pdbx_strand_id
1 'polypeptide(L)'
;MNRLPWSEDDEELCHGGSAPPRKKLRLTREQSRLLEDSFRQNHTLNPKQKEALAKHLMLRPRQIEVWFQNRRARSKLKQTEMECEYLKRWFGSLTEQNHRLHREVEELRAMKVAPSTVTSTSSLTMCPRCERVTTAASPSMAASAKKALPLKEREH
;
A
#
# COMPACT_ATOMS: atom_id res chain seq x y z
N MET A 1 6.95 -20.27 20.23
CA MET A 1 6.14 -19.75 21.35
C MET A 1 7.09 -19.32 22.45
N ASN A 2 7.03 -18.07 22.90
CA ASN A 2 7.48 -17.61 24.22
C ASN A 2 7.00 -16.16 24.38
N ARG A 3 5.98 -15.95 25.22
CA ARG A 3 5.56 -14.63 25.68
C ARG A 3 5.88 -14.61 27.17
N LEU A 4 6.84 -13.76 27.56
CA LEU A 4 7.21 -13.57 28.96
C LEU A 4 6.00 -12.97 29.72
N PRO A 5 5.71 -13.45 30.94
CA PRO A 5 4.71 -12.86 31.83
C PRO A 5 5.18 -11.48 32.30
N TRP A 6 4.33 -10.47 32.11
CA TRP A 6 4.53 -9.16 32.71
C TRP A 6 4.17 -9.28 34.19
N SER A 7 5.12 -8.95 35.07
CA SER A 7 4.94 -8.89 36.52
C SER A 7 3.83 -7.90 36.88
N GLU A 8 2.84 -8.41 37.59
CA GLU A 8 1.93 -7.65 38.43
C GLU A 8 2.73 -7.06 39.59
N ASP A 9 2.60 -5.75 39.82
CA ASP A 9 2.51 -5.08 41.12
C ASP A 9 2.65 -3.56 40.90
N ASP A 10 1.51 -2.86 40.83
CA ASP A 10 1.25 -1.72 41.72
C ASP A 10 -0.24 -1.38 41.63
N GLU A 11 -0.91 -1.55 42.76
CA GLU A 11 -2.33 -1.38 42.94
C GLU A 11 -2.73 0.10 42.87
N GLU A 12 -3.78 0.44 42.13
CA GLU A 12 -4.80 1.35 42.68
C GLU A 12 -6.16 1.21 41.99
N LEU A 13 -7.10 0.72 42.80
CA LEU A 13 -8.51 1.07 42.87
C LEU A 13 -9.48 0.43 41.84
N CYS A 14 -9.86 -0.80 42.20
CA CYS A 14 -11.14 -1.39 41.87
C CYS A 14 -12.32 -0.48 42.28
N HIS A 15 -12.97 0.16 41.30
CA HIS A 15 -14.39 0.46 41.38
C HIS A 15 -15.13 -0.49 40.46
N GLY A 16 -15.34 -1.70 40.98
CA GLY A 16 -16.40 -2.59 40.53
C GLY A 16 -17.73 -1.87 40.67
N GLY A 17 -18.36 -1.60 39.54
CA GLY A 17 -19.71 -1.07 39.48
C GLY A 17 -20.22 -1.33 38.09
N SER A 18 -21.01 -2.40 37.95
CA SER A 18 -21.88 -2.62 36.80
C SER A 18 -22.71 -1.35 36.60
N ALA A 19 -22.21 -0.44 35.76
CA ALA A 19 -22.91 0.77 35.44
C ALA A 19 -24.19 0.35 34.71
N PRO A 20 -25.38 0.80 35.15
CA PRO A 20 -26.62 0.45 34.48
C PRO A 20 -26.50 0.81 32.99
N PRO A 21 -27.12 0.05 32.07
CA PRO A 21 -27.01 0.30 30.64
C PRO A 21 -27.34 1.77 30.39
N ARG A 22 -26.32 2.57 30.07
CA ARG A 22 -26.51 4.01 29.90
C ARG A 22 -27.49 4.20 28.76
N LYS A 23 -28.67 4.76 29.07
CA LYS A 23 -29.72 5.03 28.09
C LYS A 23 -29.09 5.71 26.86
N LYS A 24 -29.23 5.08 25.70
CA LYS A 24 -28.66 5.57 24.45
C LYS A 24 -29.22 6.96 24.17
N LEU A 25 -28.34 7.93 23.94
CA LEU A 25 -28.73 9.28 23.56
C LEU A 25 -29.56 9.23 22.27
N ARG A 26 -30.80 9.73 22.34
CA ARG A 26 -31.65 9.95 21.16
C ARG A 26 -31.64 11.45 20.86
N LEU A 27 -31.06 11.80 19.72
CA LEU A 27 -31.05 13.18 19.23
C LEU A 27 -32.24 13.38 18.29
N THR A 28 -32.81 14.58 18.30
CA THR A 28 -33.76 14.97 17.25
C THR A 28 -33.03 15.12 15.92
N ARG A 29 -33.80 15.16 14.82
CA ARG A 29 -33.24 15.40 13.48
C ARG A 29 -32.50 16.73 13.42
N GLU A 30 -33.07 17.76 14.04
CA GLU A 30 -32.47 19.09 14.07
C GLU A 30 -31.20 19.14 14.92
N GLN A 31 -31.20 18.51 16.10
CA GLN A 31 -29.98 18.41 16.91
C GLN A 31 -28.86 17.69 16.16
N SER A 32 -29.20 16.60 15.46
CA SER A 32 -28.22 15.85 14.66
C SER A 32 -27.65 16.69 13.53
N ARG A 33 -28.51 17.45 12.83
CA ARG A 33 -28.10 18.37 11.75
C ARG A 33 -27.10 19.40 12.26
N LEU A 34 -27.43 20.11 13.34
CA LEU A 34 -26.56 21.15 13.90
C LEU A 34 -25.22 20.59 14.43
N LEU A 35 -25.22 19.38 15.00
CA LEU A 35 -24.00 18.67 15.40
C LEU A 35 -23.13 18.32 14.18
N GLU A 36 -23.74 17.85 13.09
CA GLU A 36 -23.02 17.57 11.84
C GLU A 36 -22.48 18.84 11.19
N ASP A 37 -23.22 19.93 11.18
CA ASP A 37 -22.79 21.23 10.64
C ASP A 37 -21.60 21.77 11.42
N SER A 38 -21.68 21.75 12.76
CA SER A 38 -20.57 22.13 13.63
C SER A 38 -19.36 21.22 13.42
N PHE A 39 -19.57 19.91 13.29
CA PHE A 39 -18.49 18.96 13.02
C PHE A 39 -17.81 19.23 11.68
N ARG A 40 -18.56 19.55 10.61
CA ARG A 40 -17.99 19.86 9.30
C ARG A 40 -17.08 21.09 9.32
N GLN A 41 -17.37 22.06 10.19
CA GLN A 41 -16.53 23.25 10.36
C GLN A 41 -15.28 22.94 11.19
N ASN A 42 -15.42 22.14 12.26
CA ASN A 42 -14.31 21.74 13.10
C ASN A 42 -14.53 20.36 13.73
N HIS A 43 -13.63 19.43 13.43
CA HIS A 43 -13.70 18.04 13.88
C HIS A 43 -13.34 17.88 15.38
N THR A 44 -12.76 18.92 16.00
CA THR A 44 -12.31 18.96 17.40
C THR A 44 -12.92 20.15 18.13
N LEU A 45 -13.84 19.88 19.05
CA LEU A 45 -14.44 20.92 19.88
C LEU A 45 -13.48 21.44 20.95
N ASN A 46 -13.33 22.76 21.02
CA ASN A 46 -12.74 23.40 22.19
C ASN A 46 -13.78 23.49 23.34
N PRO A 47 -13.36 23.70 24.61
CA PRO A 47 -14.28 23.74 25.75
C PRO A 47 -15.39 24.79 25.62
N LYS A 48 -15.07 26.00 25.16
CA LYS A 48 -16.04 27.10 25.00
C LYS A 48 -17.11 26.78 23.94
N GLN A 49 -16.69 26.24 22.81
CA GLN A 49 -17.60 25.78 21.74
C GLN A 49 -18.49 24.64 22.22
N LYS A 50 -17.92 23.69 22.99
CA LYS A 50 -18.68 22.59 23.57
C LYS A 50 -19.79 23.10 24.49
N GLU A 51 -19.47 24.06 25.36
CA GLU A 51 -20.45 24.68 26.26
C GLU A 51 -21.51 25.48 25.49
N ALA A 52 -21.11 26.26 24.48
CA ALA A 52 -22.05 27.01 23.65
C ALA A 52 -23.01 26.09 22.90
N LEU A 53 -22.49 25.01 22.31
CA LEU A 53 -23.29 24.03 21.57
C LEU A 53 -24.21 23.22 22.49
N ALA A 54 -23.73 22.87 23.68
CA ALA A 54 -24.54 22.22 24.71
C ALA A 54 -25.74 23.08 25.12
N LYS A 55 -25.52 24.39 25.37
CA LYS A 55 -26.59 25.35 25.67
C LYS A 55 -27.56 25.50 24.50
N HIS A 56 -27.06 25.68 23.29
CA HIS A 56 -27.90 25.87 22.10
C HIS A 56 -28.80 24.66 21.80
N LEU A 57 -28.26 23.44 21.97
CA LEU A 57 -28.98 22.19 21.66
C LEU A 57 -29.77 21.62 22.85
N MET A 58 -29.69 22.25 24.02
CA MET A 58 -30.25 21.76 25.29
C MET A 58 -29.77 20.33 25.62
N LEU A 59 -28.47 20.10 25.48
CA LEU A 59 -27.80 18.82 25.76
C LEU A 59 -26.73 19.00 26.83
N ARG A 60 -26.36 17.91 27.52
CA ARG A 60 -25.24 17.94 28.46
C ARG A 60 -23.90 18.06 27.69
N PRO A 61 -22.91 18.81 28.18
CA PRO A 61 -21.60 18.90 27.53
C PRO A 61 -20.95 17.54 27.25
N ARG A 62 -21.16 16.57 28.14
CA ARG A 62 -20.70 15.18 27.95
C ARG A 62 -21.36 14.48 26.76
N GLN A 63 -22.63 14.75 26.48
CA GLN A 63 -23.33 14.18 25.33
C GLN A 63 -22.75 14.71 24.02
N ILE A 64 -22.45 16.01 23.96
CA ILE A 64 -21.77 16.63 22.82
C ILE A 64 -20.39 15.99 22.63
N GLU A 65 -19.60 15.87 23.70
CA GLU A 65 -18.27 15.28 23.66
C GLU A 65 -18.29 13.84 23.13
N VAL A 66 -19.14 12.99 23.69
CA VAL A 66 -19.29 11.59 23.27
C VAL A 66 -19.79 11.50 21.83
N TRP A 67 -20.69 12.39 21.41
CA TRP A 67 -21.14 12.43 20.02
C TRP A 67 -19.98 12.73 19.07
N PHE A 68 -19.13 13.72 19.38
CA PHE A 68 -17.95 14.06 18.58
C PHE A 68 -16.92 12.92 18.55
N GLN A 69 -16.68 12.26 19.68
CA GLN A 69 -15.82 11.07 19.74
C GLN A 69 -16.37 9.95 18.85
N ASN A 70 -17.66 9.61 18.97
CA ASN A 70 -18.31 8.59 18.15
C ASN A 70 -18.35 8.96 16.66
N ARG A 71 -18.48 10.26 16.35
CA ARG A 71 -18.46 10.75 14.97
C ARG A 71 -17.08 10.57 14.34
N ARG A 72 -16.00 10.89 15.08
CA ARG A 72 -14.61 10.66 14.65
C ARG A 72 -14.30 9.17 14.51
N ALA A 73 -14.72 8.35 15.47
CA ALA A 73 -14.53 6.90 15.41
C ALA A 73 -15.18 6.30 14.16
N ARG A 74 -16.43 6.69 13.86
CA ARG A 74 -17.13 6.25 12.64
C ARG A 74 -16.46 6.74 11.35
N SER A 75 -15.97 7.98 11.31
CA SER A 75 -15.18 8.46 10.15
C SER A 75 -13.92 7.63 9.95
N LYS A 76 -13.18 7.36 11.03
CA LYS A 76 -11.94 6.59 10.96
C LYS A 76 -12.21 5.15 10.51
N LEU A 77 -13.25 4.51 11.03
CA LEU A 77 -13.65 3.17 10.61
C LEU A 77 -13.97 3.13 9.11
N LYS A 78 -14.84 4.04 8.64
CA LYS A 78 -15.19 4.13 7.22
C LYS A 78 -13.96 4.35 6.35
N GLN A 79 -13.03 5.19 6.80
CA GLN A 79 -11.77 5.43 6.10
C GLN A 79 -10.93 4.15 6.00
N THR A 80 -10.72 3.44 7.11
CA THR A 80 -9.95 2.18 7.12
C THR A 80 -10.59 1.08 6.28
N GLU A 81 -11.93 1.01 6.24
CA GLU A 81 -12.65 0.08 5.38
C GLU A 81 -12.38 0.38 3.89
N MET A 82 -12.48 1.65 3.50
CA MET A 82 -12.17 2.07 2.13
C MET A 82 -10.71 1.80 1.75
N GLU A 83 -9.76 2.09 2.65
CA GLU A 83 -8.34 1.81 2.45
C GLU A 83 -8.07 0.31 2.28
N CYS A 84 -8.73 -0.53 3.08
CA CYS A 84 -8.63 -1.98 2.97
C CYS A 84 -9.12 -2.47 1.61
N GLU A 85 -10.29 -1.99 1.16
CA GLU A 85 -10.84 -2.34 -0.16
C GLU A 85 -9.94 -1.86 -1.30
N TYR A 86 -9.38 -0.65 -1.20
CA TYR A 86 -8.41 -0.15 -2.17
C TYR A 86 -7.17 -1.05 -2.26
N LEU A 87 -6.56 -1.38 -1.11
CA LEU A 87 -5.39 -2.24 -1.06
C LEU A 87 -5.68 -3.63 -1.63
N LYS A 88 -6.81 -4.26 -1.28
CA LYS A 88 -7.21 -5.55 -1.86
C LYS A 88 -7.28 -5.51 -3.39
N ARG A 89 -7.90 -4.48 -3.96
CA ARG A 89 -8.00 -4.31 -5.42
C ARG A 89 -6.61 -4.12 -6.05
N TRP A 90 -5.76 -3.33 -5.42
CA TRP A 90 -4.40 -3.09 -5.88
C TRP A 90 -3.56 -4.37 -5.85
N PHE A 91 -3.62 -5.14 -4.76
CA PHE A 91 -2.97 -6.44 -4.66
C PHE A 91 -3.45 -7.40 -5.76
N GLY A 92 -4.76 -7.50 -5.99
CA GLY A 92 -5.30 -8.34 -7.06
C GLY A 92 -4.75 -7.96 -8.45
N SER A 93 -4.68 -6.66 -8.75
CA SER A 93 -4.11 -6.17 -10.01
C SER A 93 -2.62 -6.50 -10.14
N LEU A 94 -1.83 -6.32 -9.08
CA LEU A 94 -0.41 -6.65 -9.10
C LEU A 94 -0.17 -8.15 -9.23
N THR A 95 -0.97 -8.97 -8.57
CA THR A 95 -0.90 -10.43 -8.69
C THR A 95 -1.17 -10.86 -10.13
N GLU A 96 -2.21 -10.33 -10.77
CA GLU A 96 -2.51 -10.63 -12.17
C GLU A 96 -1.37 -10.20 -13.10
N GLN A 97 -0.81 -9.01 -12.90
CA GLN A 97 0.35 -8.54 -13.66
C GLN A 97 1.58 -9.43 -13.47
N ASN A 98 1.85 -9.88 -12.23
CA ASN A 98 2.94 -10.81 -11.95
C ASN A 98 2.73 -12.14 -12.66
N HIS A 99 1.52 -12.72 -12.58
CA HIS A 99 1.20 -13.96 -13.27
C HIS A 99 1.34 -13.83 -14.80
N ARG A 100 0.91 -12.70 -15.37
CA ARG A 100 1.10 -12.43 -16.80
C ARG A 100 2.58 -12.37 -17.18
N LEU A 101 3.37 -11.60 -16.44
CA LEU A 101 4.82 -11.49 -16.69
C LEU A 101 5.53 -12.83 -16.53
N HIS A 102 5.14 -13.65 -15.54
CA HIS A 102 5.70 -15.00 -15.37
C HIS A 102 5.40 -15.90 -16.58
N ARG A 103 4.17 -15.86 -17.11
CA ARG A 103 3.81 -16.59 -18.34
C ARG A 103 4.64 -16.11 -19.54
N GLU A 104 4.73 -14.80 -19.75
CA GLU A 104 5.55 -14.22 -20.82
C GLU A 104 7.03 -14.63 -20.70
N VAL A 105 7.58 -14.64 -19.49
CA VAL A 105 8.95 -15.10 -19.22
C VAL A 105 9.12 -16.59 -19.54
N GLU A 106 8.17 -17.43 -19.16
CA GLU A 106 8.20 -18.87 -19.44
C GLU A 106 8.12 -19.18 -20.93
N GLU A 107 7.21 -18.51 -21.66
CA GLU A 107 7.08 -18.60 -23.12
C GLU A 107 8.38 -18.19 -23.83
N LEU A 108 8.96 -17.04 -23.45
CA LEU A 108 10.23 -16.57 -24.01
C LEU A 108 11.39 -17.51 -23.72
N ARG A 109 11.43 -18.12 -22.52
CA ARG A 109 12.42 -19.14 -22.17
C ARG A 109 12.23 -20.39 -23.04
N ALA A 110 11.01 -20.86 -23.22
CA ALA A 110 10.72 -22.02 -24.07
C ALA A 110 11.11 -21.77 -25.54
N MET A 111 10.81 -20.60 -26.09
CA MET A 111 11.21 -20.20 -27.45
C MET A 111 12.73 -20.14 -27.64
N LYS A 112 13.49 -19.80 -26.58
CA LYS A 112 14.95 -19.70 -26.63
C LYS A 112 15.69 -21.02 -26.41
N VAL A 113 14.97 -22.07 -25.95
CA VAL A 113 15.50 -23.42 -25.70
C VAL A 113 15.24 -24.38 -26.87
N ALA A 114 14.48 -23.98 -27.90
CA ALA A 114 14.46 -24.72 -29.16
C ALA A 114 15.90 -24.85 -29.69
N PRO A 115 16.45 -26.06 -29.88
CA PRO A 115 17.78 -26.20 -30.41
C PRO A 115 17.73 -25.59 -31.80
N SER A 116 18.55 -24.56 -32.02
CA SER A 116 18.88 -24.10 -33.36
C SER A 116 19.60 -25.27 -34.02
N THR A 117 18.84 -26.21 -34.60
CA THR A 117 19.35 -27.20 -35.52
C THR A 117 19.82 -26.39 -36.71
N VAL A 118 21.11 -26.08 -36.70
CA VAL A 118 21.86 -25.58 -37.83
C VAL A 118 21.75 -26.60 -38.98
N THR A 119 20.63 -26.57 -39.71
CA THR A 119 20.72 -26.88 -41.14
C THR A 119 21.52 -25.74 -41.74
N SER A 120 22.73 -26.07 -42.18
CA SER A 120 23.59 -25.19 -42.96
C SER A 120 22.84 -24.65 -44.18
N THR A 121 22.19 -23.51 -44.01
CA THR A 121 21.74 -22.65 -45.11
C THR A 121 22.09 -21.23 -44.71
N SER A 122 22.97 -20.62 -45.50
CA SER A 122 23.51 -19.28 -45.33
C SER A 122 22.42 -18.23 -45.11
N SER A 123 22.12 -17.91 -43.85
CA SER A 123 21.13 -16.88 -43.51
C SER A 123 21.84 -15.56 -43.20
N LEU A 124 21.64 -14.59 -44.09
CA LEU A 124 22.07 -13.22 -43.93
C LEU A 124 21.38 -12.60 -42.71
N THR A 125 22.15 -12.27 -41.67
CA THR A 125 21.62 -11.61 -40.47
C THR A 125 21.86 -10.11 -40.57
N MET A 126 20.78 -9.33 -40.56
CA MET A 126 20.82 -7.87 -40.61
C MET A 126 20.92 -7.27 -39.21
N CYS A 127 21.88 -6.36 -39.01
CA CYS A 127 22.04 -5.60 -37.77
C CYS A 127 21.13 -4.35 -37.79
N PRO A 128 20.21 -4.16 -36.82
CA PRO A 128 19.22 -3.10 -36.86
C PRO A 128 19.76 -1.71 -36.48
N ARG A 129 21.09 -1.52 -36.43
CA ARG A 129 21.73 -0.24 -36.09
C ARG A 129 22.54 0.38 -37.22
N CYS A 130 22.82 -0.33 -38.31
CA CYS A 130 23.71 0.18 -39.35
C CYS A 130 23.36 -0.19 -40.81
N GLU A 131 22.18 -0.80 -41.06
CA GLU A 131 21.66 -1.11 -42.42
C GLU A 131 22.70 -1.69 -43.41
N ARG A 132 23.59 -2.60 -43.00
CA ARG A 132 24.45 -3.36 -43.93
C ARG A 132 24.48 -4.85 -43.67
N VAL A 133 24.35 -5.60 -44.76
CA VAL A 133 24.35 -7.06 -44.83
C VAL A 133 25.80 -7.54 -44.89
N THR A 134 26.21 -8.42 -43.97
CA THR A 134 27.50 -9.11 -44.05
C THR A 134 27.29 -10.60 -44.31
N THR A 135 27.89 -11.11 -45.39
CA THR A 135 28.05 -12.54 -45.64
C THR A 135 29.27 -13.04 -44.87
N ALA A 136 29.08 -13.97 -43.93
CA ALA A 136 30.20 -14.59 -43.23
C ALA A 136 30.96 -15.52 -44.19
N ALA A 137 32.11 -15.08 -44.70
CA ALA A 137 33.10 -15.94 -45.32
C ALA A 137 34.06 -16.48 -44.24
N SER A 138 34.32 -17.78 -44.28
CA SER A 138 35.15 -18.55 -43.36
C SER A 138 36.54 -17.93 -43.15
N PRO A 139 37.09 -17.88 -41.91
CA PRO A 139 38.46 -17.43 -41.71
C PRO A 139 39.43 -18.58 -42.00
N SER A 140 40.17 -18.47 -43.11
CA SER A 140 41.46 -19.16 -43.28
C SER A 140 42.51 -18.44 -42.43
N MET A 141 43.37 -19.21 -41.77
CA MET A 141 44.35 -18.77 -40.79
C MET A 141 45.36 -17.73 -41.31
N ALA A 142 45.64 -16.69 -40.51
CA ALA A 142 46.96 -16.07 -40.44
C ALA A 142 47.15 -15.20 -39.16
N ALA A 143 48.01 -15.70 -38.27
CA ALA A 143 49.07 -15.03 -37.51
C ALA A 143 48.83 -13.75 -36.63
N SER A 144 49.13 -13.95 -35.34
CA SER A 144 50.07 -13.19 -34.49
C SER A 144 49.71 -11.81 -33.87
N ALA A 145 49.51 -11.90 -32.54
CA ALA A 145 50.31 -11.27 -31.47
C ALA A 145 50.14 -9.77 -31.13
N LYS A 146 49.67 -9.49 -29.89
CA LYS A 146 50.44 -9.03 -28.69
C LYS A 146 49.56 -8.24 -27.69
N LYS A 147 49.71 -8.61 -26.40
CA LYS A 147 49.52 -7.87 -25.12
C LYS A 147 48.69 -6.57 -25.11
N ALA A 148 47.74 -6.46 -24.17
CA ALA A 148 47.95 -5.87 -22.84
C ALA A 148 46.61 -5.61 -22.11
N LEU A 149 46.61 -5.87 -20.80
CA LEU A 149 45.57 -5.58 -19.81
C LEU A 149 45.32 -4.07 -19.66
N PRO A 150 44.14 -3.65 -19.19
CA PRO A 150 44.18 -2.68 -18.11
C PRO A 150 43.21 -3.00 -16.96
N LEU A 151 43.76 -2.95 -15.74
CA LEU A 151 43.03 -2.59 -14.52
C LEU A 151 42.41 -1.20 -14.72
N LYS A 152 41.21 -0.99 -14.16
CA LYS A 152 40.80 0.34 -13.72
C LYS A 152 40.22 0.27 -12.31
N GLU A 153 40.75 1.17 -11.51
CA GLU A 153 40.59 1.39 -10.10
C GLU A 153 39.17 1.81 -9.71
N ARG A 154 38.86 1.53 -8.44
CA ARG A 154 37.79 2.11 -7.64
C ARG A 154 38.15 3.55 -7.29
N GLU A 155 37.26 4.49 -7.57
CA GLU A 155 37.09 5.83 -6.95
C GLU A 155 35.72 6.33 -7.48
N HIS A 156 34.74 6.89 -6.76
CA HIS A 156 34.50 7.33 -5.38
C HIS A 156 33.10 6.84 -4.94
#